data_AF-A0A850SRL9-F1
#
_entry.id   AF-A0A850SRL9-F1
#
_cell.length_a   1.000
_cell.length_b   1.000
_cell.length_c   1.000
_cell.angle_alpha   90.00
_cell.angle_beta   90.00
_cell.angle_gamma   90.00
#
_symmetry.space_group_name_H-M   'P 1'
#
loop_
_entity.id
_entity.type
_entity.pdbx_description
1 polymer ?
#
loop_
_entity_poly.entity_id
_entity_poly.type
_entity_poly.pdbx_seq_one_letter_code
_entity_poly.pdbx_strand_id
1 'polypeptide(L)' 'MKKLVVAIAWIVVLGVWVGIFGYKAAADPSIKEWTVAVTAGALTLEAAFWITAAALGISLLQSRKAVFRFLASPFRRNQ' A
#
# COMPACT_ATOMS: atom_id res chain seq x y z
N MET A 1 11.45 7.04 -2.91
CA MET A 1 10.74 6.01 -3.71
C MET A 1 9.67 5.26 -2.93
N LYS A 2 9.97 4.53 -1.83
CA LYS A 2 8.96 3.75 -1.08
C LYS A 2 7.71 4.54 -0.64
N LYS A 3 7.92 5.75 -0.08
CA LYS A 3 6.83 6.65 0.32
C LYS A 3 5.93 7.05 -0.87
N LEU A 4 6.53 7.26 -2.04
CA LEU A 4 5.81 7.62 -3.26
C LEU A 4 4.96 6.45 -3.78
N VAL A 5 5.51 5.22 -3.75
CA VAL A 5 4.76 4.01 -4.15
C VAL A 5 3.54 3.80 -3.26
N VAL A 6 3.70 3.94 -1.94
CA VAL A 6 2.58 3.84 -0.99
C VAL A 6 1.57 4.96 -1.24
N ALA A 7 2.02 6.20 -1.43
CA ALA A 7 1.13 7.33 -1.71
C ALA A 7 0.31 7.12 -2.98
N ILE A 8 0.94 6.68 -4.07
CA ILE A 8 0.26 6.40 -5.34
C ILE A 8 -0.78 5.28 -5.16
N ALA A 9 -0.44 4.20 -4.45
CA ALA A 9 -1.37 3.10 -4.20
C ALA A 9 -2.64 3.59 -3.48
N TRP A 10 -2.49 4.43 -2.46
CA TRP A 10 -3.63 4.99 -1.73
C TRP A 10 -4.42 6.03 -2.53
N ILE A 11 -3.76 6.83 -3.38
CA ILE A 11 -4.45 7.76 -4.29
C ILE A 11 -5.33 6.98 -5.27
N VAL A 12 -4.83 5.87 -5.82
CA VAL A 12 -5.62 5.00 -6.71
C VAL A 12 -6.84 4.43 -5.99
N VAL A 13 -6.67 3.93 -4.75
CA VAL A 13 -7.79 3.45 -3.93
C VAL A 13 -8.84 4.54 -3.71
N LEU A 14 -8.41 5.73 -3.30
CA LEU A 14 -9.32 6.86 -3.10
C LEU A 14 -10.06 7.20 -4.40
N GLY A 15 -9.36 7.24 -5.53
CA GLY A 15 -9.97 7.48 -6.84
C GLY A 15 -11.02 6.43 -7.21
N VAL A 16 -10.74 5.15 -6.98
CA VAL A 16 -11.68 4.05 -7.22
C VAL A 16 -12.92 4.20 -6.35
N TRP A 17 -12.78 4.50 -5.06
CA TRP A 17 -13.91 4.64 -4.15
C TRP A 17 -14.75 5.90 -4.43
N VAL A 18 -14.11 7.01 -4.79
CA VAL A 18 -14.82 8.20 -5.28
C VAL A 18 -15.59 7.87 -6.56
N GLY A 19 -14.99 7.11 -7.48
CA GLY A 19 -15.65 6.64 -8.69
C GLY A 19 -16.86 5.74 -8.42
N ILE A 20 -16.75 4.78 -7.49
CA ILE A 20 -17.84 3.90 -7.07
C ILE A 20 -18.99 4.72 -6.46
N PHE A 21 -18.67 5.70 -5.61
CA PHE A 21 -19.66 6.58 -5.01
C PHE A 21 -20.37 7.43 -6.08
N GLY A 22 -19.62 8.01 -7.02
CA GLY A 22 -20.16 8.76 -8.15
C GLY A 22 -21.06 7.90 -9.03
N TYR A 23 -20.64 6.66 -9.32
CA TYR A 23 -21.43 5.70 -10.09
C TYR A 23 -22.77 5.39 -9.41
N LYS A 24 -22.76 5.17 -8.09
CA LYS A 24 -24.00 4.96 -7.33
C LYS A 24 -24.93 6.17 -7.39
N ALA A 25 -24.39 7.37 -7.25
CA ALA A 25 -25.18 8.60 -7.22
C ALA A 25 -25.78 9.00 -8.57
N ALA A 26 -25.16 8.58 -9.69
CA ALA A 26 -25.57 9.00 -11.03
C ALA A 26 -26.37 7.95 -11.81
N ALA A 27 -26.19 6.66 -11.52
CA ALA A 27 -26.65 5.58 -12.41
C ALA A 27 -27.63 4.58 -11.78
N ASP A 28 -28.00 4.73 -10.49
CA ASP A 28 -28.86 3.82 -9.73
C ASP A 28 -28.64 2.33 -10.10
N PRO A 29 -27.42 1.81 -9.85
CA PRO A 29 -27.02 0.50 -10.36
C PRO A 29 -27.85 -0.63 -9.76
N SER A 30 -28.07 -1.67 -10.56
CA SER A 30 -28.68 -2.90 -10.08
C SER A 30 -27.83 -3.53 -8.97
N ILE A 31 -28.44 -4.37 -8.11
CA ILE A 31 -27.74 -5.05 -7.01
C ILE A 31 -26.50 -5.81 -7.51
N LYS A 32 -26.60 -6.43 -8.69
CA LYS A 32 -25.48 -7.17 -9.31
C LYS A 32 -24.32 -6.25 -9.67
N GLU A 33 -24.59 -5.15 -10.37
CA GLU A 33 -23.56 -4.17 -10.77
C GLU A 33 -22.94 -3.49 -9.55
N TRP A 34 -23.76 -3.13 -8.58
CA TRP A 34 -23.31 -2.56 -7.31
C TRP A 34 -22.38 -3.51 -6.57
N THR A 35 -22.73 -4.80 -6.49
CA THR A 35 -21.92 -5.82 -5.84
C THR A 35 -20.56 -5.93 -6.51
N VAL A 36 -20.52 -6.02 -7.85
CA VAL A 36 -19.27 -6.11 -8.62
C VAL A 36 -18.39 -4.87 -8.40
N ALA A 37 -18.98 -3.67 -8.44
CA ALA A 37 -18.25 -2.42 -8.22
C ALA A 37 -17.61 -2.36 -6.82
N VAL A 38 -18.38 -2.70 -5.77
CA VAL A 38 -17.88 -2.71 -4.38
C VAL A 38 -16.83 -3.81 -4.19
N THR A 39 -17.01 -5.00 -4.76
CA THR A 39 -16.01 -6.08 -4.71
C THR A 39 -14.71 -5.64 -5.39
N ALA A 40 -14.77 -5.00 -6.55
CA ALA A 40 -13.58 -4.44 -7.20
C ALA A 40 -12.91 -3.38 -6.31
N GLY A 41 -13.69 -2.48 -5.69
CA GLY A 41 -13.18 -1.52 -4.71
C GLY A 41 -12.48 -2.18 -3.51
N ALA A 42 -13.04 -3.27 -2.99
CA ALA A 42 -12.43 -4.05 -1.90
C ALA A 42 -11.09 -4.69 -2.32
N LEU A 43 -11.01 -5.26 -3.53
CA LEU A 43 -9.76 -5.81 -4.06
C LEU A 43 -8.67 -4.74 -4.21
N THR A 44 -9.03 -3.52 -4.61
CA THR A 44 -8.05 -2.42 -4.68
C THR A 44 -7.52 -2.00 -3.30
N LEU A 45 -8.39 -2.01 -2.27
CA LEU A 45 -7.96 -1.79 -0.88
C LEU A 45 -6.98 -2.86 -0.43
N GLU A 46 -7.31 -4.13 -0.66
CA GLU A 46 -6.44 -5.25 -0.29
C GLU A 46 -5.06 -5.13 -0.95
N ALA A 47 -5.01 -4.80 -2.24
CA ALA A 47 -3.74 -4.56 -2.94
C ALA A 47 -2.92 -3.43 -2.31
N ALA A 48 -3.55 -2.30 -1.97
CA ALA A 48 -2.86 -1.17 -1.32
C ALA A 48 -2.31 -1.53 0.08
N PHE A 49 -3.05 -2.35 0.84
CA PHE A 49 -2.57 -2.87 2.13
C PHE A 49 -1.33 -3.75 1.95
N TRP A 50 -1.34 -4.68 1.00
CA TRP A 50 -0.18 -5.54 0.73
C TRP A 50 1.05 -4.74 0.25
N ILE A 51 0.85 -3.73 -0.61
CA ILE A 51 1.93 -2.83 -1.03
C ILE A 51 2.52 -2.09 0.17
N THR A 52 1.66 -1.59 1.07
CA THR A 52 2.09 -0.89 2.29
C THR A 52 2.88 -1.84 3.20
N ALA A 53 2.36 -3.05 3.43
CA ALA A 53 3.03 -4.08 4.24
C ALA A 53 4.40 -4.44 3.66
N ALA A 54 4.51 -4.63 2.34
CA ALA A 54 5.78 -4.89 1.66
C ALA A 54 6.77 -3.73 1.83
N ALA A 55 6.32 -2.48 1.64
CA ALA A 55 7.17 -1.30 1.81
C ALA A 55 7.70 -1.15 3.25
N LEU A 56 6.86 -1.45 4.25
CA LEU A 56 7.24 -1.48 5.66
C LEU A 56 8.23 -2.61 5.95
N GLY A 57 7.97 -3.83 5.45
CA GLY A 57 8.85 -4.99 5.62
C GLY A 57 10.26 -4.74 5.05
N ILE A 58 10.36 -4.19 3.84
CA ILE A 58 11.66 -3.83 3.24
C ILE A 58 12.37 -2.76 4.08
N SER A 59 11.62 -1.81 4.64
CA SER A 59 12.19 -0.76 5.49
C SER A 59 12.71 -1.32 6.81
N LEU A 60 11.99 -2.25 7.43
CA LEU A 60 12.44 -2.95 8.64
C LEU A 60 13.75 -3.73 8.38
N LEU A 61 13.82 -4.47 7.26
CA LEU A 61 15.04 -5.22 6.90
C LEU A 61 16.24 -4.30 6.67
N GLN A 62 16.03 -3.14 6.04
CA GLN A 62 17.09 -2.15 5.84
C GLN A 62 17.54 -1.52 7.18
N SER A 63 16.60 -1.18 8.06
CA SER A 63 16.91 -0.67 9.40
C SER A 63 17.69 -1.68 10.22
N ARG A 64 17.33 -2.96 10.19
CA ARG A 64 18.09 -4.03 10.86
C ARG A 64 19.53 -4.10 10.33
N LYS A 65 19.73 -4.09 9.01
CA LYS A 65 21.07 -4.08 8.41
C LYS A 65 21.89 -2.86 8.83
N ALA A 66 21.28 -1.68 8.90
CA ALA A 66 21.93 -0.46 9.35
C ALA A 66 22.36 -0.54 10.83
N VAL A 67 21.49 -1.05 11.69
CA VAL A 67 21.80 -1.27 13.12
C VAL A 67 22.96 -2.26 13.29
N PHE A 68 22.91 -3.41 12.59
CA PHE A 68 24.02 -4.38 12.66
C PHE A 68 25.34 -3.81 12.12
N ARG A 69 25.30 -2.99 11.06
CA ARG A 69 26.50 -2.32 10.54
C ARG A 69 27.06 -1.31 11.56
N PHE A 70 26.19 -0.56 12.24
CA PHE A 70 26.59 0.36 13.30
C PHE A 70 27.19 -0.39 14.49
N LEU A 71 26.54 -1.45 14.97
CA LEU A 71 27.02 -2.27 16.09
C LEU A 71 28.32 -3.03 15.77
N ALA A 72 28.53 -3.45 14.52
CA ALA A 72 29.76 -4.11 14.07
C ALA A 72 30.89 -3.12 13.73
N SER A 73 30.63 -1.80 13.71
CA SER A 73 31.63 -0.77 13.41
C SER A 73 32.84 -0.77 14.35
N PRO A 74 32.70 -0.92 15.68
CA PRO A 74 33.85 -0.94 16.59
C PRO A 74 34.73 -2.17 16.41
N PHE A 75 34.13 -3.31 16.06
CA PHE A 75 34.82 -4.59 15.91
C PHE A 75 35.55 -4.76 14.56
N ARG A 76 35.31 -3.87 13.59
CA ARG A 76 35.97 -3.88 12.27
C ARG A 76 37.26 -3.08 12.19
N ARG A 77 37.65 -2.35 13.25
CA ARG A 77 38.86 -1.49 13.26
C ARG A 77 40.14 -2.18 13.73
N ASN A 78 40.06 -3.44 14.19
CA ASN A 78 41.20 -4.20 14.73
C ASN A 78 41.61 -5.43 13.87
N GLN A 79 41.27 -5.43 12.58
CA GLN A 79 41.87 -6.30 11.55
C GLN A 79 42.42 -5.43 10.43
#